data_AF-A0A5S4UQ38-F1
#
_entry.id   AF-A0A5S4UQ38-F1
#
_cell.length_a   1.000
_cell.length_b   1.000
_cell.length_c   1.000
_cell.angle_alpha   90.00
_cell.angle_beta   90.00
_cell.angle_gamma   90.00
#
_symmetry.space_group_name_H-M   'P 1'
#
loop_
_entity.id
_entity.type
_entity.pdbx_description
1 polymer ?
#
loop_
_entity_poly.entity_id
_entity_poly.type
_entity_poly.pdbx_seq_one_letter_code
_entity_poly.pdbx_strand_id
1 'polypeptide(L)'
;MKLKLTPTQNLCIGYLESGFKLIQLDEQFYFIKGERRQKVLPKTLNALIDRGALEHTDQGDYTLSNEFVEHRRKMRVMHEPKKIRH
;
A
#
# COMPACT_ATOMS: atom_id res chain seq x y z
N MET A 1 -11.29 -1.96 10.89
CA MET A 1 -9.84 -1.70 10.76
C MET A 1 -9.41 -0.43 11.50
N LYS A 2 -8.44 -0.51 12.43
CA LYS A 2 -7.76 0.66 13.06
C LYS A 2 -6.40 0.84 12.38
N LEU A 3 -6.33 1.53 11.24
CA LEU A 3 -5.08 1.67 10.50
C LEU A 3 -4.42 3.02 10.71
N LYS A 4 -3.66 3.15 11.81
CA LYS A 4 -2.60 4.17 11.87
C LYS A 4 -1.35 3.58 11.21
N LEU A 5 -1.16 3.90 9.94
CA LEU A 5 0.07 3.60 9.22
C LEU A 5 1.18 4.60 9.60
N THR A 6 2.41 4.11 9.74
CA THR A 6 3.58 4.98 9.88
C THR A 6 3.87 5.72 8.56
N PRO A 7 4.66 6.80 8.57
CA PRO A 7 5.04 7.49 7.33
C PRO A 7 5.67 6.56 6.28
N THR A 8 6.54 5.65 6.71
CA THR A 8 7.17 4.65 5.82
C THR A 8 6.15 3.68 5.24
N GLN A 9 5.19 3.21 6.04
CA GLN A 9 4.11 2.35 5.55
C GLN A 9 3.22 3.08 4.54
N ASN A 10 2.85 4.34 4.82
CA ASN A 10 2.10 5.17 3.88
C ASN A 10 2.85 5.38 2.56
N LEU A 11 4.18 5.54 2.60
CA LEU A 11 5.01 5.63 1.41
C LEU A 11 4.96 4.33 0.59
N CYS A 12 5.08 3.17 1.24
CA CYS A 12 4.94 1.86 0.57
C CYS A 12 3.58 1.70 -0.12
N ILE A 13 2.50 2.09 0.55
CA ILE A 13 1.17 2.07 -0.06
C ILE A 13 1.11 3.07 -1.24
N GLY A 14 1.71 4.24 -1.12
CA GLY A 14 1.78 5.23 -2.20
C GLY A 14 2.47 4.70 -3.45
N TYR A 15 3.52 3.87 -3.32
CA TYR A 15 4.13 3.17 -4.45
C TYR A 15 3.12 2.27 -5.16
N LEU A 16 2.40 1.42 -4.41
CA LEU A 16 1.40 0.50 -4.96
C LEU A 16 0.26 1.25 -5.67
N GLU A 17 -0.27 2.31 -5.06
CA GLU A 17 -1.29 3.15 -5.70
C GLU A 17 -0.78 3.86 -6.96
N SER A 18 0.51 4.19 -6.99
CA SER A 18 1.14 4.81 -8.16
C SER A 18 1.44 3.81 -9.29
N GLY A 19 1.05 2.54 -9.13
CA GLY A 19 1.22 1.47 -10.12
C GLY A 19 2.58 0.77 -10.05
N PHE A 20 3.31 0.88 -8.94
CA PHE A 20 4.42 -0.04 -8.69
C PHE A 20 3.88 -1.42 -8.32
N LYS A 21 4.56 -2.46 -8.78
CA LYS A 21 4.30 -3.85 -8.38
C LYS A 21 5.29 -4.27 -7.31
N LEU A 22 4.82 -4.97 -6.29
CA LEU A 22 5.71 -5.58 -5.32
C LEU A 22 6.12 -6.96 -5.81
N ILE A 23 7.42 -7.17 -5.99
CA ILE A 23 7.98 -8.47 -6.37
C ILE A 23 9.01 -8.94 -5.34
N GLN A 24 9.19 -10.25 -5.26
CA GLN A 24 10.30 -10.87 -4.56
C GLN A 24 11.41 -11.20 -5.55
N LEU A 25 12.63 -10.74 -5.26
CA LEU A 25 13.84 -11.13 -5.97
C LEU A 25 14.84 -11.63 -4.94
N ASP A 26 15.22 -12.90 -5.07
CA ASP A 26 16.01 -13.63 -4.09
C ASP A 26 15.32 -13.58 -2.71
N GLU A 27 16.02 -13.08 -1.69
CA GLU A 27 15.52 -12.93 -0.32
C GLU A 27 14.99 -11.52 -0.02
N GLN A 28 14.80 -10.69 -1.05
CA GLN A 28 14.50 -9.27 -0.90
C GLN A 28 13.28 -8.85 -1.70
N PHE A 29 12.52 -7.92 -1.12
CA PHE A 29 11.29 -7.40 -1.71
C PHE A 29 11.52 -6.02 -2.33
N TYR A 30 10.88 -5.79 -3.48
CA TYR A 30 11.06 -4.58 -4.26
C TYR A 30 9.76 -4.08 -4.88
N PHE A 31 9.54 -2.79 -4.80
CA PHE A 31 8.55 -2.10 -5.63
C PHE A 31 9.19 -1.78 -7.00
N ILE A 32 8.59 -2.24 -8.09
CA ILE A 32 9.07 -2.01 -9.45
C ILE A 32 8.02 -1.32 -10.31
N LYS A 33 8.44 -0.31 -11.08
CA LYS A 33 7.65 0.35 -12.13
C LYS A 33 8.55 0.76 -13.29
N GLY A 34 8.51 0.01 -14.39
CA GLY A 34 9.46 0.17 -15.49
C GLY A 34 10.88 -0.08 -14.99
N GLU A 35 11.79 0.88 -15.21
CA GLU A 35 13.18 0.82 -14.74
C GLU A 35 13.36 1.23 -13.28
N ARG A 36 12.31 1.79 -12.64
CA ARG A 36 12.38 2.24 -11.24
C ARG A 36 12.21 1.04 -10.32
N ARG A 37 13.14 0.88 -9.38
CA ARG A 37 13.13 -0.15 -8.35
C ARG A 37 13.38 0.48 -6.98
N GLN A 38 12.52 0.17 -6.00
CA GLN A 38 12.66 0.61 -4.62
C GLN A 38 12.63 -0.61 -3.70
N LYS A 39 13.71 -0.83 -2.96
CA LYS A 39 13.78 -1.91 -1.96
C LYS A 39 12.81 -1.61 -0.81
N VAL A 40 12.10 -2.64 -0.35
CA VAL A 40 11.31 -2.60 0.88
C VAL A 40 11.88 -3.56 1.90
N LEU A 41 11.89 -3.13 3.16
CA LEU A 41 12.36 -3.98 4.24
C LEU A 41 11.29 -5.05 4.55
N PRO A 42 11.67 -6.32 4.76
CA PRO A 42 10.73 -7.39 5.10
C PRO A 42 9.85 -7.04 6.31
N LYS A 43 10.42 -6.40 7.34
CA LYS A 43 9.66 -5.93 8.51
C LYS A 43 8.53 -4.96 8.16
N THR A 44 8.74 -4.09 7.17
CA THR A 44 7.73 -3.11 6.74
C THR A 44 6.65 -3.80 5.92
N LEU A 45 7.04 -4.76 5.08
CA LEU A 45 6.11 -5.58 4.32
C LEU A 45 5.20 -6.41 5.23
N ASN A 46 5.79 -7.17 6.17
CA ASN A 46 5.04 -7.96 7.14
C ASN A 46 4.08 -7.09 7.94
N ALA A 47 4.54 -5.92 8.39
CA ALA A 47 3.71 -4.99 9.12
C ALA A 47 2.51 -4.45 8.31
N LEU A 48 2.57 -4.44 6.98
CA LEU A 48 1.44 -4.11 6.10
C LEU A 48 0.50 -5.31 5.93
N ILE A 49 1.03 -6.52 5.80
CA ILE A 49 0.26 -7.78 5.74
C ILE A 49 -0.51 -7.98 7.04
N ASP A 50 0.15 -7.93 8.19
CA ASP A 50 -0.46 -8.09 9.52
C ASP A 50 -1.58 -7.09 9.79
N ARG A 51 -1.46 -5.92 9.17
CA ARG A 51 -2.43 -4.84 9.26
C ARG A 51 -3.60 -5.01 8.30
N GLY A 52 -3.60 -6.03 7.45
CA GLY A 52 -4.59 -6.28 6.42
C GLY A 52 -4.50 -5.33 5.23
N ALA A 53 -3.38 -4.62 5.05
CA ALA A 53 -3.22 -3.66 3.94
C ALA A 53 -2.83 -4.35 2.63
N LEU A 54 -2.23 -5.53 2.69
CA LEU A 54 -1.80 -6.32 1.55
C LEU A 54 -2.42 -7.71 1.60
N GLU A 55 -2.70 -8.24 0.41
CA GLU A 55 -3.17 -9.62 0.19
C GLU A 55 -2.20 -10.33 -0.75
N HIS A 56 -2.05 -11.62 -0.52
CA HIS A 56 -1.41 -12.51 -1.48
C HIS A 56 -2.44 -12.91 -2.53
N THR A 57 -2.06 -12.79 -3.79
CA THR A 57 -2.83 -13.33 -4.91
C THR A 57 -2.45 -14.79 -5.14
N ASP A 58 -3.31 -15.55 -5.82
CA ASP A 58 -3.05 -16.95 -6.19
C ASP A 58 -1.80 -17.11 -7.09
N GLN A 59 -1.36 -16.02 -7.73
CA GLN A 59 -0.16 -15.98 -8.57
C GLN A 59 1.13 -15.73 -7.76
N GLY A 60 1.03 -15.60 -6.43
CA GLY A 60 2.17 -15.31 -5.56
C GLY A 60 2.55 -13.82 -5.49
N ASP A 61 1.82 -12.95 -6.19
CA ASP A 61 2.01 -11.50 -6.15
C ASP A 61 1.30 -10.87 -4.94
N TYR A 62 1.77 -9.69 -4.54
CA TYR A 62 1.15 -8.88 -3.49
C TYR A 62 0.37 -7.71 -4.07
N THR A 63 -0.87 -7.53 -3.62
CA THR A 63 -1.73 -6.41 -3.99
C THR A 63 -2.33 -5.74 -2.76
N LEU A 64 -2.81 -4.50 -2.91
CA LEU A 64 -3.58 -3.85 -1.86
C LEU A 64 -4.87 -4.63 -1.61
N SER A 65 -5.23 -4.83 -0.34
CA SER A 65 -6.47 -5.50 -0.01
C SER A 65 -7.68 -4.68 -0.41
N ASN A 66 -8.75 -5.34 -0.83
CA ASN A 66 -10.00 -4.64 -1.14
C ASN A 66 -10.52 -3.89 0.11
N GLU A 67 -10.47 -4.51 1.29
CA GLU A 67 -10.86 -3.88 2.56
C GLU A 67 -10.04 -2.60 2.82
N PHE A 68 -8.73 -2.64 2.59
CA PHE A 68 -7.85 -1.50 2.77
C PHE A 68 -8.15 -0.38 1.78
N VAL A 69 -8.36 -0.71 0.51
CA VAL A 69 -8.70 0.28 -0.53
C VAL A 69 -10.00 0.99 -0.19
N GLU A 70 -11.04 0.25 0.22
CA GLU A 70 -12.30 0.84 0.65
C GLU A 70 -12.16 1.70 1.90
N HIS A 71 -11.40 1.22 2.90
CA HIS A 71 -11.13 1.99 4.11
C HIS A 71 -10.42 3.31 3.80
N ARG A 72 -9.41 3.28 2.93
CA ARG A 72 -8.65 4.46 2.52
C ARG A 72 -9.50 5.42 1.69
N ARG A 73 -10.38 4.91 0.83
CA ARG A 73 -11.35 5.72 0.09
C ARG A 73 -12.29 6.46 1.05
N LYS A 74 -12.85 5.78 2.06
CA LYS A 74 -13.70 6.40 3.08
C LYS A 74 -12.97 7.50 3.86
N MET A 75 -11.71 7.27 4.24
CA MET A 75 -10.88 8.27 4.91
C MET A 75 -10.60 9.50 4.01
N ARG A 76 -10.30 9.29 2.73
CA ARG A 76 -10.08 10.40 1.78
C ARG A 76 -11.34 11.26 1.58
N VAL A 77 -12.50 10.62 1.43
CA VAL A 77 -13.79 11.32 1.28
C VAL A 77 -14.17 12.10 2.55
N MET A 78 -13.86 11.56 3.74
CA MET A 78 -14.12 12.24 5.01
C MET A 78 -13.20 13.46 5.24
N HIS A 79 -12.05 13.51 4.57
CA HIS A 79 -11.06 14.60 4.65
C HIS A 79 -11.09 15.57 3.48
N GLU A 80 -11.97 15.41 2.49
CA GLU A 80 -12.22 16.49 1.53
C GLU A 80 -12.88 17.66 2.29
N PRO A 81 -12.27 18.87 2.31
CA PRO A 81 -12.98 20.02 2.80
C PRO A 81 -14.23 20.18 1.94
N LYS A 82 -15.42 20.18 2.56
CA LYS A 82 -16.65 20.63 1.91
C LYS A 82 -16.28 21.92 1.17
N LYS A 83 -16.27 21.88 -0.17
CA LYS A 83 -16.20 23.10 -0.96
C LYS A 83 -17.46 23.89 -0.65
N ILE A 84 -17.39 24.75 0.36
CA ILE A 84 -18.37 25.79 0.60
C ILE A 84 -18.21 26.72 -0.60
N ARG A 85 -19.05 26.54 -1.62
CA ARG A 85 -19.24 27.54 -2.67
C ARG A 85 -19.94 28.73 -2.00
N HIS A 86 -19.21 29.83 -1.85
CA HIS A 86 -19.76 31.14 -1.55
C HIS A 86 -20.43 31.73 -2.80
#